data_AF-A0A9P1FDX8-F1
#
_entry.id   AF-A0A9P1FDX8-F1
#
_cell.length_a   1.000
_cell.length_b   1.000
_cell.length_c   1.000
_cell.angle_alpha   90.00
_cell.angle_beta   90.00
_cell.angle_gamma   90.00
#
_symmetry.space_group_name_H-M   'P 1'
#
loop_
_entity.id
_entity.type
_entity.pdbx_description
1 polymer ?
#
loop_
_entity_poly.entity_id
_entity_poly.type
_entity_poly.pdbx_seq_one_letter_code
_entity_poly.pdbx_strand_id
1 'polypeptide(L)'
;MDFGVVSRLGLLANGIGVAATKAINITLTFLYRNGLWIRDTDARKLSDWIFSFLGHYSVLADLSVRRGKSRFPMYPKNHMVCHDALEIRKKAETCEWQLSPLATSCQQQEDFIGKPSKLSRSTNIRQAHRSVIWRSMIKIRFCLLDSGKDQRGMDAYMG
;
A
#
# COMPACT_ATOMS: atom_id res chain seq x y z
N MET A 1 19.66 -36.04 -1.78
CA MET A 1 19.34 -34.59 -1.75
C MET A 1 20.09 -33.98 -0.57
N ASP A 2 20.99 -33.06 -0.84
CA ASP A 2 21.92 -32.52 0.16
C ASP A 2 21.20 -31.58 1.14
N PHE A 3 21.10 -31.97 2.41
CA PHE A 3 20.46 -31.18 3.47
C PHE A 3 21.11 -29.79 3.65
N GLY A 4 22.40 -29.65 3.34
CA GLY A 4 23.14 -28.39 3.43
C GLY A 4 22.73 -27.33 2.40
N VAL A 5 22.29 -27.75 1.21
CA VAL A 5 21.84 -26.83 0.13
C VAL A 5 20.43 -26.32 0.43
N VAL A 6 19.57 -27.19 0.96
CA VAL A 6 18.19 -26.83 1.36
C VAL A 6 18.19 -25.80 2.49
N SER A 7 19.11 -25.93 3.46
CA SER A 7 19.29 -24.99 4.57
C SER A 7 19.69 -23.58 4.11
N ARG A 8 20.72 -23.46 3.25
CA ARG A 8 21.18 -22.14 2.73
C ARG A 8 20.14 -21.46 1.84
N LEU A 9 19.47 -22.23 0.98
CA LEU A 9 18.38 -21.71 0.16
C LEU A 9 17.16 -21.29 1.01
N GLY A 10 16.95 -21.90 2.18
CA GLY A 10 15.94 -21.48 3.15
C GLY A 10 16.27 -20.12 3.77
N LEU A 11 17.51 -19.92 4.20
CA LEU A 11 17.98 -18.66 4.78
C LEU A 11 17.93 -17.50 3.77
N LEU A 12 18.36 -17.75 2.52
CA LEU A 12 18.31 -16.76 1.45
C LEU A 12 16.87 -16.37 1.10
N ALA A 13 15.96 -17.34 0.99
CA ALA A 13 14.54 -17.07 0.74
C ALA A 13 13.91 -16.22 1.87
N ASN A 14 14.28 -16.47 3.12
CA ASN A 14 13.82 -15.66 4.24
C ASN A 14 14.34 -14.22 4.17
N GLY A 15 15.62 -14.02 3.85
CA GLY A 15 16.19 -12.68 3.67
C GLY A 15 15.49 -11.88 2.57
N ILE A 16 15.23 -12.51 1.43
CA ILE A 16 14.49 -11.90 0.30
C ILE A 16 13.04 -11.58 0.70
N GLY A 17 12.38 -12.48 1.44
CA GLY A 17 11.03 -12.25 1.96
C GLY A 17 10.94 -11.05 2.90
N VAL A 18 11.91 -10.90 3.81
CA VAL A 18 12.00 -9.75 4.72
C VAL A 18 12.22 -8.46 3.92
N ALA A 19 13.11 -8.47 2.93
CA ALA A 19 13.37 -7.32 2.09
C ALA A 19 12.13 -6.89 1.28
N ALA A 20 11.43 -7.83 0.65
CA ALA A 20 10.16 -7.57 -0.06
C ALA A 20 9.13 -6.94 0.87
N THR A 21 8.94 -7.52 2.05
CA THR A 21 7.98 -7.06 3.05
C THR A 21 8.32 -5.66 3.53
N LYS A 22 9.60 -5.38 3.77
CA LYS A 22 10.07 -4.05 4.15
C LYS A 22 9.80 -3.01 3.05
N ALA A 23 10.13 -3.35 1.80
CA ALA A 23 9.91 -2.46 0.66
C ALA A 23 8.44 -2.07 0.52
N ILE A 24 7.53 -3.05 0.49
CA ILE A 24 6.09 -2.74 0.36
C ILE A 24 5.52 -2.03 1.59
N ASN A 25 5.99 -2.34 2.80
CA ASN A 25 5.56 -1.65 4.01
C ASN A 25 5.97 -0.18 4.00
N ILE A 26 7.19 0.14 3.56
CA ILE A 26 7.64 1.52 3.42
C ILE A 26 6.81 2.24 2.34
N THR A 27 6.60 1.62 1.18
CA THR A 27 5.73 2.15 0.11
C THR A 27 4.33 2.50 0.63
N LEU A 28 3.63 1.55 1.25
CA LEU A 28 2.27 1.77 1.75
C LEU A 28 2.25 2.79 2.87
N THR A 29 3.20 2.71 3.81
CA THR A 29 3.32 3.69 4.89
C THR A 29 3.53 5.09 4.33
N PHE A 30 4.39 5.24 3.32
CA PHE A 30 4.60 6.51 2.64
C PHE A 30 3.32 7.00 1.98
N LEU A 31 2.66 6.18 1.17
CA LEU A 31 1.44 6.56 0.47
C LEU A 31 0.30 6.99 1.41
N TYR A 32 0.11 6.28 2.53
CA TYR A 32 -0.93 6.63 3.51
C TYR A 32 -0.54 7.79 4.45
N ARG A 33 0.75 8.06 4.61
CA ARG A 33 1.26 9.18 5.41
C ARG A 33 1.47 10.46 4.61
N ASN A 34 1.54 10.41 3.30
CA ASN A 34 1.65 11.60 2.47
C ASN A 34 0.27 12.04 1.99
N GLY A 35 0.19 13.30 1.56
CA GLY A 35 -1.03 13.87 1.02
C GLY A 35 -1.36 13.35 -0.38
N LEU A 36 -2.33 14.01 -1.01
CA LEU A 36 -2.74 13.71 -2.38
C LEU A 36 -1.62 13.99 -3.39
N TRP A 37 -0.76 14.97 -3.11
CA TRP A 37 0.32 15.41 -3.98
C TRP A 37 1.66 14.91 -3.46
N ILE A 38 2.50 14.42 -4.38
CA ILE A 38 3.83 13.86 -4.08
C ILE A 38 4.86 14.62 -4.91
N ARG A 39 5.96 15.07 -4.26
CA ARG A 39 7.10 15.68 -4.94
C ARG A 39 7.86 14.65 -5.77
N ASP A 40 8.44 15.07 -6.89
CA ASP A 40 9.26 14.28 -7.81
C ASP A 40 10.36 13.47 -7.10
N THR A 41 11.09 14.08 -6.16
CA THR A 41 12.17 13.45 -5.40
C THR A 41 11.68 12.26 -4.58
N ASP A 42 10.51 12.39 -3.96
CA ASP A 42 9.90 11.31 -3.19
C ASP A 42 9.19 10.29 -4.08
N ALA A 43 8.63 10.73 -5.21
CA ALA A 43 8.03 9.85 -6.20
C ALA A 43 9.07 8.90 -6.83
N ARG A 44 10.30 9.37 -7.06
CA ARG A 44 11.42 8.51 -7.50
C ARG A 44 11.70 7.41 -6.49
N LYS A 45 11.84 7.77 -5.20
CA LYS A 45 12.05 6.81 -4.10
C LYS A 45 10.89 5.82 -3.98
N LEU A 46 9.66 6.33 -4.12
CA LEU A 46 8.45 5.51 -4.08
C LEU A 46 8.45 4.45 -5.19
N SER A 47 8.77 4.87 -6.42
CA SER A 47 8.94 3.96 -7.56
C SER A 47 10.04 2.93 -7.30
N ASP A 48 11.19 3.33 -6.74
CA ASP A 48 12.28 2.42 -6.36
C ASP A 48 11.83 1.36 -5.34
N TRP A 49 11.08 1.75 -4.31
CA TRP A 49 10.55 0.81 -3.32
C TRP A 49 9.54 -0.17 -3.92
N ILE A 50 8.68 0.28 -4.84
CA ILE A 50 7.74 -0.61 -5.54
C ILE A 50 8.50 -1.60 -6.43
N PHE A 51 9.47 -1.14 -7.21
CA PHE A 51 10.30 -2.04 -8.03
C PHE A 51 11.11 -3.01 -7.18
N SER A 52 11.65 -2.57 -6.04
CA SER A 52 12.34 -3.44 -5.09
C SER A 52 11.42 -4.56 -4.59
N PHE A 53 10.18 -4.23 -4.22
CA PHE A 53 9.18 -5.22 -3.85
C PHE A 53 8.89 -6.21 -4.99
N LEU A 54 8.61 -5.71 -6.20
CA LEU A 54 8.29 -6.54 -7.37
C LEU A 54 9.45 -7.47 -7.75
N GLY A 55 10.69 -6.98 -7.68
CA GLY A 55 11.90 -7.75 -7.95
C GLY A 55 12.10 -8.87 -6.91
N HIS A 56 11.93 -8.58 -5.63
CA HIS A 56 12.01 -9.64 -4.61
C HIS A 56 10.84 -10.63 -4.70
N TYR A 57 9.63 -10.15 -5.02
CA TYR A 57 8.47 -11.00 -5.22
C TYR A 57 8.68 -11.99 -6.37
N SER A 58 9.23 -11.54 -7.51
CA SER A 58 9.48 -12.41 -8.66
C SER A 58 10.50 -13.50 -8.34
N VAL A 59 11.56 -13.18 -7.59
CA VAL A 59 12.54 -14.17 -7.13
C VAL A 59 11.91 -15.20 -6.20
N LEU A 60 11.06 -14.77 -5.26
CA LEU A 60 10.36 -15.69 -4.36
C LEU A 60 9.36 -16.59 -5.09
N ALA A 61 8.67 -16.04 -6.10
CA ALA A 61 7.76 -16.80 -6.94
C ALA A 61 8.51 -17.89 -7.73
N ASP A 62 9.63 -17.53 -8.39
CA ASP A 62 10.50 -18.48 -9.10
C ASP A 62 11.04 -19.58 -8.17
N LEU A 63 11.56 -19.20 -6.99
CA LEU A 63 12.02 -20.16 -5.98
C LEU A 63 10.90 -21.11 -5.52
N SER A 64 9.67 -20.62 -5.40
CA SER A 64 8.52 -21.46 -5.03
C SER A 64 8.19 -22.48 -6.12
N VAL A 65 8.16 -22.04 -7.38
CA VAL A 65 7.91 -22.91 -8.54
C VAL A 65 8.99 -23.98 -8.67
N ARG A 66 10.28 -23.60 -8.56
CA ARG A 66 11.41 -24.54 -8.58
C ARG A 66 11.36 -25.58 -7.45
N ARG A 67 10.69 -25.26 -6.35
CA ARG A 67 10.46 -26.18 -5.21
C ARG A 67 9.19 -27.02 -5.35
N GLY A 68 8.49 -26.95 -6.49
CA GLY A 68 7.22 -27.63 -6.71
C GLY A 68 6.09 -27.11 -5.81
N LYS A 69 6.20 -25.87 -5.31
CA LYS A 69 5.21 -25.25 -4.42
C LYS A 69 4.52 -24.11 -5.14
N SER A 70 3.19 -24.15 -5.24
CA SER A 70 2.39 -23.04 -5.78
C SER A 70 1.97 -22.10 -4.64
N ARG A 71 2.89 -21.25 -4.15
CA ARG A 71 2.62 -20.28 -3.06
C ARG A 71 2.41 -18.85 -3.54
N PHE A 72 2.80 -18.55 -4.78
CA PHE A 72 2.76 -17.21 -5.36
C PHE A 72 1.96 -17.24 -6.67
N PRO A 73 0.63 -17.39 -6.60
CA PRO A 73 -0.20 -17.19 -7.78
C PRO A 73 0.01 -15.77 -8.30
N MET A 74 0.36 -15.64 -9.59
CA MET A 74 0.53 -14.34 -10.22
C MET A 74 -0.85 -13.70 -10.40
N TYR A 75 -1.20 -12.76 -9.54
CA TYR A 75 -2.42 -11.98 -9.70
C TYR A 75 -2.21 -10.83 -10.69
N PRO A 76 -3.18 -10.52 -11.56
CA PRO A 76 -3.14 -9.34 -12.44
C PRO A 76 -2.83 -8.04 -11.69
N LYS A 77 -3.14 -7.98 -10.39
CA LYS A 77 -2.87 -6.84 -9.51
C LYS A 77 -1.38 -6.50 -9.40
N ASN A 78 -0.46 -7.46 -9.43
CA ASN A 78 0.98 -7.17 -9.37
C ASN A 78 1.49 -6.51 -10.65
N HIS A 79 0.88 -6.84 -11.78
CA HIS A 79 1.16 -6.18 -13.05
C HIS A 79 0.67 -4.72 -13.05
N MET A 80 -0.51 -4.46 -12.47
CA MET A 80 -0.99 -3.09 -12.27
C MET A 80 -0.05 -2.27 -11.37
N VAL A 81 0.45 -2.86 -10.27
CA VAL A 81 1.43 -2.21 -9.40
C VAL A 81 2.74 -1.87 -10.15
N CYS A 82 3.13 -2.70 -11.13
CA CYS A 82 4.27 -2.39 -12.01
C CYS A 82 3.99 -1.19 -12.92
N HIS A 83 2.80 -1.11 -13.50
CA HIS A 83 2.37 0.04 -14.29
C HIS A 83 2.35 1.33 -13.45
N ASP A 84 1.84 1.26 -12.22
CA ASP A 84 1.87 2.40 -11.30
C ASP A 84 3.32 2.85 -11.06
N ALA A 85 4.25 1.93 -10.78
CA ALA A 85 5.66 2.26 -10.55
C ALA A 85 6.35 2.91 -11.76
N LEU A 86 6.03 2.44 -12.97
CA LEU A 86 6.52 3.00 -14.23
C LEU A 86 5.96 4.39 -14.49
N GLU A 87 4.66 4.58 -14.29
CA GLU A 87 4.00 5.87 -14.49
C GLU A 87 4.52 6.91 -13.50
N ILE A 88 4.68 6.54 -12.23
CA ILE A 88 5.26 7.40 -11.19
C ILE A 88 6.68 7.84 -11.59
N ARG A 89 7.51 6.89 -12.07
CA ARG A 89 8.88 7.19 -12.52
C ARG A 89 8.88 8.19 -13.67
N LYS A 90 8.08 7.90 -14.70
CA LYS A 90 7.99 8.73 -15.90
C LYS A 90 7.51 10.14 -15.57
N LYS A 91 6.49 10.28 -14.72
CA LYS A 91 6.00 11.60 -14.29
C LYS A 91 7.01 12.36 -13.43
N ALA A 92 7.80 11.67 -12.62
CA ALA A 92 8.85 12.30 -11.80
C ALA A 92 10.04 12.84 -12.62
N GLU A 93 10.12 12.52 -13.91
CA GLU A 93 11.11 13.08 -14.83
C GLU A 93 10.63 14.39 -15.46
N THR A 94 9.31 14.60 -15.55
CA THR A 94 8.72 15.73 -16.27
C THR A 94 7.99 16.73 -15.37
N CYS A 95 7.54 16.32 -14.19
CA CYS A 95 6.71 17.11 -13.30
C CYS A 95 7.29 17.15 -11.88
N GLU A 96 7.35 18.34 -11.28
CA GLU A 96 7.75 18.51 -9.87
C GLU A 96 6.74 17.87 -8.91
N TRP A 97 5.46 17.91 -9.28
CA TRP A 97 4.36 17.39 -8.48
C TRP A 97 3.55 16.38 -9.27
N GLN A 98 3.18 15.29 -8.61
CA GLN A 98 2.29 14.30 -9.19
C GLN A 98 1.26 13.78 -8.19
N LEU A 99 0.16 13.29 -8.75
CA LEU A 99 -0.93 12.72 -7.97
C LEU A 99 -0.51 11.37 -7.37
N SER A 100 -0.83 11.16 -6.10
CA SER A 100 -0.66 9.88 -5.43
C SER A 100 -1.45 8.78 -6.16
N PRO A 101 -0.87 7.59 -6.40
CA PRO A 101 -1.60 6.44 -6.96
C PRO A 101 -2.81 6.02 -6.11
N LEU A 102 -2.82 6.36 -4.81
CA LEU A 102 -3.98 6.12 -3.96
C LEU A 102 -5.21 6.92 -4.39
N ALA A 103 -5.06 8.03 -5.12
CA ALA A 103 -6.17 8.87 -5.56
C ALA A 103 -7.16 8.11 -6.46
N THR A 104 -6.67 7.14 -7.23
CA THR A 104 -7.47 6.29 -8.11
C THR A 104 -7.71 4.89 -7.53
N SER A 105 -7.26 4.64 -6.30
CA SER A 105 -7.41 3.33 -5.67
C SER A 105 -8.79 3.15 -5.05
N CYS A 106 -9.46 2.04 -5.38
CA CYS A 106 -10.73 1.66 -4.77
C CYS A 106 -10.59 1.25 -3.29
N GLN A 107 -9.37 0.98 -2.81
CA GLN A 107 -9.15 0.48 -1.45
C GLN A 107 -9.69 1.42 -0.37
N GLN A 108 -9.60 2.74 -0.58
CA GLN A 108 -10.14 3.73 0.37
C GLN A 108 -11.67 3.67 0.44
N GLN A 109 -12.34 3.42 -0.69
CA GLN A 109 -13.80 3.27 -0.76
C GLN A 109 -14.25 1.96 -0.10
N GLU A 110 -13.52 0.87 -0.34
CA GLU A 110 -13.77 -0.43 0.31
C GLU A 110 -13.67 -0.32 1.84
N ASP A 111 -12.62 0.34 2.33
CA ASP A 111 -12.45 0.62 3.76
C ASP A 111 -13.58 1.49 4.33
N PHE A 112 -14.03 2.49 3.57
CA PHE A 112 -15.13 3.38 3.97
C PHE A 112 -16.45 2.62 4.12
N ILE A 113 -16.72 1.61 3.28
CA ILE A 113 -17.91 0.77 3.38
C ILE A 113 -17.73 -0.31 4.46
N GLY A 114 -16.53 -0.90 4.55
CA GLY A 114 -16.20 -1.98 5.48
C GLY A 114 -16.29 -1.57 6.94
N LYS A 115 -15.87 -0.33 7.27
CA LYS A 115 -15.88 0.18 8.66
C LYS A 115 -17.31 0.30 9.24
N PRO A 116 -18.29 0.97 8.59
CA PRO A 116 -19.70 0.95 9.00
C PRO A 116 -20.31 -0.45 9.00
N SER A 117 -20.00 -1.28 8.00
CA SER A 117 -20.48 -2.67 7.93
C SER A 117 -20.01 -3.51 9.13
N LYS A 118 -18.76 -3.34 9.56
CA LYS A 118 -18.26 -3.98 10.78
C LYS A 118 -18.94 -3.44 12.04
N LEU A 119 -19.15 -2.12 12.11
CA LEU A 119 -19.83 -1.48 13.25
C LEU A 119 -21.28 -1.97 13.40
N SER A 120 -22.02 -2.15 12.30
CA SER A 120 -23.42 -2.60 12.36
C SER A 120 -23.56 -3.97 13.01
N ARG A 121 -22.63 -4.89 12.73
CA ARG A 121 -22.57 -6.23 13.35
C ARG A 121 -22.29 -6.21 14.86
N SER A 122 -21.73 -5.12 15.37
CA SER A 122 -21.43 -4.91 16.80
C SER A 122 -22.46 -4.07 17.54
N THR A 123 -23.64 -3.84 16.96
CA THR A 123 -24.72 -3.03 17.55
C THR A 123 -25.98 -3.83 17.77
N ASN A 124 -26.78 -3.44 18.77
CA ASN A 124 -28.12 -3.97 18.91
C ASN A 124 -28.94 -3.66 17.65
N ILE A 125 -29.55 -4.67 17.05
CA ILE A 125 -30.28 -4.56 15.78
C ILE A 125 -31.37 -3.48 15.79
N ARG A 126 -32.05 -3.29 16.93
CA ARG A 126 -33.11 -2.29 17.09
C ARG A 126 -32.60 -0.85 17.01
N GLN A 127 -31.30 -0.65 17.23
CA GLN A 127 -30.66 0.66 17.21
C GLN A 127 -29.57 0.76 16.12
N ALA A 128 -29.39 -0.27 15.29
CA ALA A 128 -28.26 -0.39 14.38
C ALA A 128 -28.11 0.83 13.47
N HIS A 129 -29.20 1.28 12.82
CA HIS A 129 -29.17 2.46 11.95
C HIS A 129 -28.68 3.70 12.69
N ARG A 130 -29.25 3.99 13.86
CA ARG A 130 -28.85 5.13 14.70
C ARG A 130 -27.41 4.99 15.15
N SER A 131 -27.04 3.87 15.79
CA SER A 131 -25.70 3.66 16.33
C SER A 131 -24.60 3.72 15.27
N VAL A 132 -24.84 3.18 14.06
CA VAL A 132 -23.89 3.25 12.95
C VAL A 132 -23.72 4.69 12.47
N ILE A 133 -24.82 5.41 12.22
CA ILE A 133 -24.77 6.81 11.76
C ILE A 133 -24.01 7.68 12.77
N TRP A 134 -24.39 7.63 14.06
CA TRP A 134 -23.74 8.42 15.10
C TRP A 134 -22.25 8.13 15.23
N ARG A 135 -21.85 6.85 15.24
CA ARG A 135 -20.44 6.47 15.36
C ARG A 135 -19.63 6.86 14.12
N SER A 136 -20.21 6.76 12.94
CA SER A 136 -19.59 7.23 11.69
C SER A 136 -19.41 8.75 11.70
N MET A 137 -20.43 9.53 12.10
CA MET A 137 -20.34 10.99 12.17
C MET A 137 -19.29 11.46 13.19
N ILE A 138 -19.20 10.82 14.35
CA ILE A 138 -18.16 11.14 15.35
C ILE A 138 -16.77 10.93 14.74
N LYS A 139 -16.53 9.81 14.07
CA LYS A 139 -15.24 9.53 13.41
C LYS A 139 -14.92 10.54 12.32
N ILE A 140 -15.88 10.81 11.42
CA ILE A 140 -15.73 11.77 10.33
C ILE A 140 -15.39 13.16 10.89
N ARG A 141 -16.08 13.60 11.96
CA ARG A 141 -15.79 14.87 12.62
C ARG A 141 -14.34 14.96 13.10
N PHE A 142 -13.82 13.95 13.78
CA PHE A 142 -12.42 13.95 14.21
C PHE A 142 -11.46 13.95 13.02
N CYS A 143 -11.72 13.15 11.99
CA CYS A 143 -10.90 13.15 10.77
C CYS A 143 -10.89 14.51 10.06
N LEU A 144 -12.03 15.22 10.01
CA LEU A 144 -12.11 16.56 9.43
C LEU A 144 -11.34 17.60 10.26
N LEU A 145 -11.43 17.53 11.59
CA LEU A 145 -10.66 18.41 12.49
C LEU A 145 -9.16 18.18 12.35
N ASP A 146 -8.72 16.94 12.22
CA ASP A 146 -7.31 16.60 12.00
C ASP A 146 -6.86 17.02 10.60
N SER A 147 -7.70 16.83 9.58
CA SER A 147 -7.43 17.29 8.21
C SER A 147 -7.28 18.81 8.13
N GLY A 148 -8.00 19.58 8.94
CA GLY A 148 -7.84 21.04 8.99
C GLY A 148 -6.49 21.50 9.56
N LYS A 149 -5.76 20.62 10.25
CA LYS A 149 -4.40 20.85 10.76
C LYS A 149 -3.33 20.27 9.84
N ASP A 150 -3.74 19.63 8.75
CA ASP A 150 -2.84 18.88 7.89
C ASP A 150 -2.05 19.81 6.96
N GLN A 151 -0.74 19.82 7.15
CA GLN A 151 0.23 20.58 6.35
C GLN A 151 0.84 19.73 5.24
N ARG A 152 0.12 18.75 4.67
CA ARG A 152 0.59 17.93 3.53
C ARG A 152 0.01 18.38 2.17
N GLY A 153 -0.71 19.50 2.13
CA GLY A 153 -1.28 20.08 0.90
C GLY A 153 -0.27 20.88 0.08
N MET A 154 -0.63 21.25 -1.17
CA MET A 154 0.22 22.09 -2.05
C MET A 154 0.74 23.35 -1.33
N ASP A 155 -0.11 23.99 -0.53
CA ASP A 155 0.18 25.24 0.17
C ASP A 155 1.14 25.08 1.37
N ALA A 156 1.39 23.85 1.80
CA ALA A 156 2.19 23.59 2.99
C ALA A 156 3.67 23.32 2.69
N TYR A 157 4.01 23.16 1.42
CA TYR A 157 5.39 23.06 0.97
C TYR A 157 5.91 24.45 0.53
N MET A 158 5.88 25.43 1.44
CA MET A 158 6.58 26.70 1.21
C MET A 158 8.10 26.48 1.33
N GLY A 159 8.82 26.70 0.22
CA GLY A 159 10.28 26.92 0.19
C GLY A 159 11.14 25.71 0.50
#